data_AF-V2ZDX9-F1
#
_entry.id   AF-V2ZDX9-F1
#
_cell.length_a   1.000
_cell.length_b   1.000
_cell.length_c   1.000
_cell.angle_alpha   90.00
_cell.angle_beta   90.00
_cell.angle_gamma   90.00
#
_symmetry.space_group_name_H-M   'P 1'
#
loop_
_entity.id
_entity.type
_entity.pdbx_description
1 polymer ?
#
loop_
_entity_poly.entity_id
_entity_poly.type
_entity_poly.pdbx_seq_one_letter_code
_entity_poly.pdbx_strand_id
1 'polypeptide(L)'
;MFPGYRRVRRRRTIIKYYPINEELAHRANEMNSFFSYVPGRAIQSYRAEVDEAAALAERQKQRVDPMYHEKIDSLLDTYARKLAENINRRNEIAARVPSILIAGGSNFPVRKKEKQNQADAAAMKEWQQIRGLLDKIRGTGRGGISADDPEAVQKLKLKLAGLEQEQERMKAVNAYYRKHKTLDGCPQLTPDEVERRKAAMARDWHPEPKPYPSFHLTNNSAVIRQTKKRIEELSQKAETEYEGWAFDGGEVKMDRQANRLQVFFDEKPDRDTCSAMRHGGFRWAPSVGAWQRQLTNNAIYAAKHMDCLRPLSMEQLEPVQEPAQESGSGWGFYIIADLKTWADNAENRSPLEHFPSFEAAKARFDELRGEPYNSEPAAPGPDGQPPARLTLGLESADGMSAADILHVRQGENYLVTDFTRSERLRDDPAVMDILAQVSREIGFDRVRVWERVDGDRQLLSAIPFAEWENPHFASSTPGRIAAQYCALLHECYPLPTDAETHGGQIAEIVKYIQKEGKRGANQMALAVAGFGATFSDNAAVQKLASSLMAELAQYNEPGLDEVQRQKPKHKKSPER
;
A
#
# COMPACT_ATOMS: atom_id res chain seq x y z
N MET A 1 -45.23 -20.16 -24.57
CA MET A 1 -45.20 -18.77 -25.06
C MET A 1 -44.85 -17.89 -23.86
N PHE A 2 -43.57 -17.64 -23.60
CA PHE A 2 -43.12 -16.75 -22.52
C PHE A 2 -42.74 -15.41 -23.14
N PRO A 3 -43.50 -14.32 -22.87
CA PRO A 3 -43.19 -13.00 -23.39
C PRO A 3 -42.14 -12.32 -22.50
N GLY A 4 -41.15 -11.66 -23.10
CA GLY A 4 -40.37 -10.65 -22.39
C GLY A 4 -38.87 -10.88 -22.22
N TYR A 5 -38.16 -11.30 -23.26
CA TYR A 5 -36.78 -10.83 -23.45
C TYR A 5 -36.68 -10.19 -24.83
N ARG A 6 -36.98 -8.89 -24.89
CA ARG A 6 -36.37 -8.06 -25.93
C ARG A 6 -34.87 -8.27 -25.80
N ARG A 7 -34.25 -8.80 -26.85
CA ARG A 7 -32.79 -8.74 -27.05
C ARG A 7 -32.32 -7.41 -26.47
N VAL A 8 -31.40 -7.44 -25.51
CA VAL A 8 -30.41 -6.37 -25.45
C VAL A 8 -29.63 -6.55 -26.74
N ARG A 9 -30.15 -6.02 -27.85
CA ARG A 9 -29.34 -5.74 -29.04
C ARG A 9 -28.15 -5.01 -28.45
N ARG A 10 -26.95 -5.60 -28.53
CA ARG A 10 -25.71 -4.89 -28.19
C ARG A 10 -25.82 -3.55 -28.90
N ARG A 11 -26.15 -2.50 -28.15
CA ARG A 11 -26.37 -1.17 -28.73
C ARG A 11 -25.01 -0.81 -29.29
N ARG A 12 -24.89 -0.78 -30.62
CA ARG A 12 -23.71 -0.18 -31.25
C ARG A 12 -23.54 1.18 -30.60
N THR A 13 -22.32 1.45 -30.16
CA THR A 13 -21.93 2.74 -29.60
C THR A 13 -22.36 3.82 -30.58
N ILE A 14 -23.26 4.69 -30.12
CA ILE A 14 -23.76 5.80 -30.94
C ILE A 14 -22.68 6.87 -30.86
N ILE A 15 -21.96 7.07 -31.97
CA ILE A 15 -20.90 8.08 -32.04
C ILE A 15 -21.56 9.43 -32.27
N LYS A 16 -21.37 10.35 -31.33
CA LYS A 16 -21.80 11.74 -31.49
C LYS A 16 -20.60 12.60 -31.83
N TYR A 17 -20.62 13.20 -33.02
CA TYR A 17 -19.58 14.13 -33.46
C TYR A 17 -19.98 15.56 -33.10
N TYR A 18 -18.99 16.37 -32.75
CA TYR A 18 -19.14 17.77 -32.39
C TYR A 18 -18.49 18.67 -33.47
N PRO A 19 -18.99 19.90 -33.66
CA PRO A 19 -18.55 20.76 -34.76
C PRO A 19 -17.11 21.26 -34.58
N ILE A 20 -16.32 21.19 -35.66
CA ILE A 20 -14.99 21.79 -35.76
C ILE A 20 -15.10 23.07 -36.60
N ASN A 21 -14.48 24.15 -36.13
CA ASN A 21 -14.44 25.42 -36.84
C ASN A 21 -13.32 25.37 -37.89
N GLU A 22 -13.69 24.94 -39.09
CA GLU A 22 -12.77 24.73 -40.21
C GLU A 22 -12.15 26.04 -40.73
N GLU A 23 -12.92 27.14 -40.74
CA GLU A 23 -12.40 28.47 -41.11
C GLU A 23 -11.32 28.95 -40.15
N LEU A 24 -11.45 28.63 -38.86
CA LEU A 24 -10.46 28.95 -37.86
C LEU A 24 -9.21 28.07 -38.00
N ALA A 25 -9.37 26.80 -38.37
CA ALA A 25 -8.26 25.91 -38.71
C ALA A 25 -7.48 26.40 -39.94
N HIS A 26 -8.20 26.88 -40.96
CA HIS A 26 -7.60 27.51 -42.15
C HIS A 26 -6.76 28.73 -41.77
N ARG A 27 -7.36 29.68 -41.03
CA ARG A 27 -6.64 30.88 -40.55
C ARG A 27 -5.44 30.53 -39.69
N ALA A 28 -5.56 29.54 -38.80
CA ALA A 28 -4.44 29.06 -38.00
C ALA A 28 -3.30 28.52 -38.87
N ASN A 29 -3.61 27.81 -39.96
CA ASN A 29 -2.61 27.30 -40.89
C ASN A 29 -1.90 28.43 -41.65
N GLU A 30 -2.63 29.41 -42.19
CA GLU A 30 -2.04 30.59 -42.86
C GLU A 30 -1.08 31.35 -41.95
N MET A 31 -1.40 31.44 -40.66
CA MET A 31 -0.57 32.14 -39.68
C MET A 31 0.69 31.35 -39.28
N ASN A 32 0.78 30.05 -39.57
CA ASN A 32 1.87 29.21 -39.06
C ASN A 32 2.61 28.37 -40.12
N SER A 33 2.10 28.27 -41.35
CA SER A 33 2.62 27.38 -42.40
C SER A 33 2.64 28.06 -43.77
N PHE A 34 3.69 27.80 -44.55
CA PHE A 34 3.75 28.20 -45.97
C PHE A 34 2.95 27.26 -46.89
N PHE A 35 2.57 26.08 -46.40
CA PHE A 35 1.77 25.13 -47.17
C PHE A 35 0.29 25.49 -47.07
N SER A 36 -0.39 25.42 -48.21
CA SER A 36 -1.84 25.62 -48.29
C SER A 36 -2.60 24.65 -47.41
N TYR A 37 -3.64 25.14 -46.74
CA TYR A 37 -4.52 24.30 -45.94
C TYR A 37 -5.35 23.38 -46.85
N VAL A 38 -5.49 22.12 -46.45
CA VAL A 38 -6.35 21.16 -47.14
C VAL A 38 -7.74 21.21 -46.50
N PRO A 39 -8.81 21.62 -47.22
CA PRO A 39 -10.16 21.69 -46.68
C PRO A 39 -10.63 20.34 -46.13
N GLY A 40 -11.26 20.36 -44.95
CA GLY A 40 -11.78 19.18 -44.26
C GLY A 40 -10.75 18.45 -43.41
N ARG A 41 -9.46 18.84 -43.43
CA ARG A 41 -8.39 18.15 -42.72
C ARG A 41 -8.62 18.12 -41.20
N ALA A 42 -9.01 19.23 -40.59
CA ALA A 42 -9.24 19.28 -39.14
C ALA A 42 -10.45 18.44 -38.72
N ILE A 43 -11.55 18.50 -39.50
CA ILE A 43 -12.70 17.61 -39.31
C ILE A 43 -12.31 16.13 -39.44
N GLN A 44 -11.52 15.77 -40.45
CA GLN A 44 -11.08 14.39 -40.67
C GLN A 44 -10.20 13.89 -39.52
N SER A 45 -9.24 14.70 -39.08
CA SER A 45 -8.36 14.38 -37.94
C SER A 45 -9.18 14.16 -36.66
N TYR A 46 -10.13 15.05 -36.36
CA TYR A 46 -11.02 14.91 -35.22
C TYR A 46 -11.86 13.62 -35.29
N ARG A 47 -12.47 13.35 -36.45
CA ARG A 47 -13.28 12.13 -36.63
C ARG A 47 -12.45 10.86 -36.44
N ALA A 48 -11.24 10.82 -36.99
CA ALA A 48 -10.35 9.68 -36.82
C ALA A 48 -10.05 9.39 -35.34
N GLU A 49 -9.72 10.42 -34.56
CA GLU A 49 -9.48 10.26 -33.12
C GLU A 49 -10.72 9.80 -32.34
N VAL A 50 -11.91 10.28 -32.70
CA VAL A 50 -13.17 9.85 -32.08
C VAL A 50 -13.53 8.42 -32.48
N ASP A 51 -13.27 8.02 -33.73
CA ASP A 51 -13.52 6.67 -34.22
C ASP A 51 -12.60 5.65 -33.52
N GLU A 52 -11.33 6.00 -33.30
CA GLU A 52 -10.41 5.20 -32.50
C GLU A 52 -10.88 5.05 -31.04
N ALA A 53 -11.36 6.15 -30.44
CA ALA A 53 -11.93 6.14 -29.10
C ALA A 53 -13.22 5.29 -29.04
N ALA A 54 -14.06 5.32 -30.06
CA ALA A 54 -15.26 4.50 -30.16
C ALA A 54 -14.91 3.01 -30.30
N ALA A 55 -13.91 2.67 -31.11
CA ALA A 55 -13.39 1.31 -31.21
C ALA A 55 -12.80 0.81 -29.88
N LEU A 56 -12.15 1.71 -29.12
CA LEU A 56 -11.69 1.42 -27.76
C LEU A 56 -12.85 1.14 -26.81
N ALA A 57 -13.89 1.97 -26.83
CA ALA A 57 -15.10 1.82 -26.02
C ALA A 57 -15.81 0.49 -26.31
N GLU A 58 -15.99 0.13 -27.58
CA GLU A 58 -16.57 -1.16 -28.01
C GLU A 58 -15.75 -2.35 -27.50
N ARG A 59 -14.42 -2.32 -27.65
CA ARG A 59 -13.54 -3.37 -27.11
C ARG A 59 -13.67 -3.49 -25.59
N GLN A 60 -13.85 -2.39 -24.87
CA GLN A 60 -14.06 -2.44 -23.43
C GLN A 60 -15.43 -3.03 -23.07
N LYS A 61 -16.51 -2.60 -23.74
CA LYS A 61 -17.87 -3.14 -23.53
C LYS A 61 -17.95 -4.65 -23.76
N GLN A 62 -17.15 -5.18 -24.67
CA GLN A 62 -17.05 -6.64 -24.89
C GLN A 62 -16.42 -7.40 -23.71
N ARG A 63 -15.62 -6.72 -22.87
CA ARG A 63 -14.89 -7.31 -21.74
C ARG A 63 -15.58 -7.10 -20.40
N VAL A 64 -16.51 -6.16 -20.31
CA VAL A 64 -17.13 -5.76 -19.05
C VAL A 64 -18.64 -5.98 -19.06
N ASP A 65 -19.20 -6.10 -17.86
CA ASP A 65 -20.63 -6.29 -17.65
C ASP A 65 -21.48 -5.15 -18.26
N PRO A 66 -22.68 -5.44 -18.80
CA PRO A 66 -23.61 -4.44 -19.34
C PRO A 66 -23.86 -3.23 -18.43
N MET A 67 -23.78 -3.40 -17.12
CA MET A 67 -23.92 -2.32 -16.13
C MET A 67 -22.96 -1.14 -16.36
N TYR A 68 -21.80 -1.37 -16.97
CA TYR A 68 -20.80 -0.32 -17.23
C TYR A 68 -20.93 0.32 -18.62
N HIS A 69 -21.81 -0.17 -19.49
CA HIS A 69 -21.84 0.26 -20.89
C HIS A 69 -22.26 1.72 -21.04
N GLU A 70 -23.23 2.18 -20.25
CA GLU A 70 -23.68 3.58 -20.24
C GLU A 70 -22.59 4.55 -19.72
N LYS A 71 -21.84 4.12 -18.71
CA LYS A 71 -20.67 4.87 -18.22
C LYS A 71 -19.58 4.99 -19.29
N ILE A 72 -19.34 3.92 -20.04
CA ILE A 72 -18.39 3.95 -21.16
C ILE A 72 -18.87 4.90 -22.26
N ASP A 73 -20.17 4.87 -22.59
CA ASP A 73 -20.77 5.77 -23.59
C ASP A 73 -20.70 7.24 -23.19
N SER A 74 -21.01 7.57 -21.95
CA SER A 74 -20.92 8.94 -21.44
C SER A 74 -19.48 9.47 -21.41
N LEU A 75 -18.49 8.61 -21.10
CA LEU A 75 -17.07 8.97 -21.19
C LEU A 75 -16.64 9.24 -22.63
N LEU A 76 -17.09 8.43 -23.58
CA LEU A 76 -16.82 8.64 -25.00
C LEU A 76 -17.44 9.95 -25.52
N ASP A 77 -18.70 10.23 -25.17
CA ASP A 77 -19.35 11.49 -25.54
C ASP A 77 -18.61 12.71 -24.95
N THR A 78 -18.20 12.61 -23.68
CA THR A 78 -17.42 13.67 -23.02
C THR A 78 -16.06 13.87 -23.70
N TYR A 79 -15.39 12.79 -24.09
CA TYR A 79 -14.14 12.85 -24.85
C TYR A 79 -14.33 13.56 -26.18
N ALA A 80 -15.31 13.14 -26.98
CA ALA A 80 -15.60 13.72 -28.28
C ALA A 80 -15.90 15.23 -28.18
N ARG A 81 -16.74 15.63 -27.23
CA ARG A 81 -17.09 17.04 -27.01
C ARG A 81 -15.87 17.88 -26.62
N LYS A 82 -15.13 17.46 -25.59
CA LYS A 82 -13.98 18.23 -25.10
C LYS A 82 -12.83 18.28 -26.11
N LEU A 83 -12.63 17.21 -26.88
CA LEU A 83 -11.63 17.19 -27.94
C LEU A 83 -11.95 18.23 -29.02
N ALA A 84 -13.21 18.31 -29.45
CA ALA A 84 -13.64 19.32 -30.42
C ALA A 84 -13.46 20.76 -29.89
N GLU A 85 -13.88 21.01 -28.64
CA GLU A 85 -13.70 22.30 -27.96
C GLU A 85 -12.21 22.69 -27.89
N ASN A 86 -11.35 21.75 -27.49
CA ASN A 86 -9.90 21.99 -27.37
C ASN A 86 -9.22 22.20 -28.74
N ILE A 87 -9.59 21.44 -29.78
CA ILE A 87 -9.09 21.65 -31.15
C ILE A 87 -9.45 23.06 -31.63
N ASN A 88 -10.72 23.47 -31.48
CA ASN A 88 -11.17 24.81 -31.86
C ASN A 88 -10.42 25.88 -31.07
N ARG A 89 -10.20 25.67 -29.77
CA ARG A 89 -9.45 26.58 -28.91
C ARG A 89 -8.00 26.70 -29.32
N ARG A 90 -7.34 25.61 -29.68
CA ARG A 90 -5.95 25.60 -30.16
C ARG A 90 -5.82 26.29 -31.52
N ASN A 91 -6.78 26.11 -32.42
CA ASN A 91 -6.84 26.86 -33.68
C ASN A 91 -7.01 28.37 -33.43
N GLU A 92 -7.87 28.76 -32.49
CA GLU A 92 -8.04 30.16 -32.09
C GLU A 92 -6.72 30.75 -31.58
N ILE A 93 -6.03 30.04 -30.69
CA ILE A 93 -4.73 30.46 -30.14
C ILE A 93 -3.71 30.56 -31.27
N ALA A 94 -3.61 29.55 -32.14
CA ALA A 94 -2.69 29.49 -33.26
C ALA A 94 -2.87 30.66 -34.25
N ALA A 95 -4.10 31.14 -34.44
CA ALA A 95 -4.42 32.26 -35.33
C ALA A 95 -4.09 33.65 -34.76
N ARG A 96 -3.72 33.80 -33.48
CA ARG A 96 -3.52 35.12 -32.83
C ARG A 96 -2.31 35.90 -33.33
N VAL A 97 -1.18 35.21 -33.49
CA VAL A 97 0.10 35.83 -33.86
C VAL A 97 0.78 34.93 -34.89
N PRO A 98 1.20 35.50 -36.03
CA PRO A 98 1.84 34.71 -37.07
C PRO A 98 3.16 34.13 -36.54
N SER A 99 3.65 33.05 -37.16
CA SER A 99 4.96 32.51 -36.83
C SER A 99 6.05 33.45 -37.33
N ILE A 100 7.26 33.36 -36.74
CA ILE A 100 8.41 34.14 -37.20
C ILE A 100 8.79 33.81 -38.64
N LEU A 101 8.48 32.59 -39.09
CA LEU A 101 8.67 32.17 -40.48
C LEU A 101 7.76 32.95 -41.43
N ILE A 102 6.50 33.20 -41.03
CA ILE A 102 5.51 33.91 -41.85
C ILE A 102 5.73 35.44 -41.81
N ALA A 103 6.00 35.99 -40.63
CA ALA A 103 6.14 37.44 -40.45
C ALA A 103 7.56 37.98 -40.69
N GLY A 104 8.57 37.10 -40.77
CA GLY A 104 9.98 37.48 -40.79
C GLY A 104 10.51 37.92 -39.42
N GLY A 105 11.84 38.00 -39.29
CA GLY A 105 12.51 38.37 -38.04
C GLY A 105 12.40 39.86 -37.69
N SER A 106 12.21 40.73 -38.68
CA SER A 106 12.10 42.17 -38.48
C SER A 106 10.70 42.54 -37.97
N ASN A 107 10.62 43.21 -36.82
CA ASN A 107 9.37 43.67 -36.18
C ASN A 107 8.42 42.54 -35.70
N PHE A 108 8.96 41.36 -35.38
CA PHE A 108 8.18 40.26 -34.83
C PHE A 108 7.65 40.58 -33.41
N PRO A 109 6.34 40.41 -33.11
CA PRO A 109 5.76 40.77 -31.83
C PRO A 109 6.04 39.72 -30.74
N VAL A 110 7.30 39.63 -30.28
CA VAL A 110 7.82 38.62 -29.32
C VAL A 110 6.92 38.47 -28.09
N ARG A 111 6.59 39.56 -27.39
CA ARG A 111 5.76 39.51 -26.17
C ARG A 111 4.35 38.96 -26.42
N LYS A 112 3.76 39.20 -27.60
CA LYS A 112 2.46 38.61 -27.96
C LYS A 112 2.60 37.13 -28.28
N LYS A 113 3.71 36.73 -28.92
CA LYS A 113 4.02 35.32 -29.19
C LYS A 113 4.26 34.53 -27.91
N GLU A 114 4.95 35.10 -26.92
CA GLU A 114 5.13 34.49 -25.60
C GLU A 114 3.78 34.21 -24.92
N LYS A 115 2.85 35.17 -24.95
CA LYS A 115 1.47 34.97 -24.43
C LYS A 115 0.69 33.90 -25.22
N GLN A 116 0.88 33.84 -26.54
CA GLN A 116 0.31 32.77 -27.37
C GLN A 116 0.86 31.40 -26.95
N ASN A 117 2.17 31.28 -26.77
CA ASN A 117 2.83 30.03 -26.36
C ASN A 117 2.37 29.59 -24.95
N GLN A 118 2.20 30.52 -24.01
CA GLN A 118 1.63 30.22 -22.70
C GLN A 118 0.19 29.70 -22.79
N ALA A 119 -0.64 30.32 -23.64
CA ALA A 119 -2.00 29.85 -23.88
C ALA A 119 -2.04 28.48 -24.56
N ASP A 120 -1.14 28.22 -25.52
CA ASP A 120 -1.02 26.91 -26.18
C ASP A 120 -0.53 25.84 -25.21
N ALA A 121 0.43 26.16 -24.34
CA ALA A 121 0.89 25.25 -23.29
C ALA A 121 -0.25 24.88 -22.32
N ALA A 122 -1.13 25.82 -21.96
CA ALA A 122 -2.32 25.54 -21.16
C ALA A 122 -3.32 24.65 -21.92
N ALA A 123 -3.58 24.93 -23.19
CA ALA A 123 -4.46 24.12 -24.03
C ALA A 123 -3.90 22.70 -24.27
N MET A 124 -2.59 22.54 -24.35
CA MET A 124 -1.92 21.24 -24.43
C MET A 124 -2.06 20.44 -23.13
N LYS A 125 -1.99 21.09 -21.96
CA LYS A 125 -2.28 20.43 -20.67
C LYS A 125 -3.73 19.94 -20.62
N GLU A 126 -4.68 20.74 -21.10
CA GLU A 126 -6.08 20.31 -21.20
C GLU A 126 -6.24 19.12 -22.17
N TRP A 127 -5.57 19.15 -23.33
CA TRP A 127 -5.55 18.03 -24.28
C TRP A 127 -5.02 16.73 -23.65
N GLN A 128 -3.97 16.80 -22.83
CA GLN A 128 -3.47 15.65 -22.07
C GLN A 128 -4.52 15.11 -21.09
N GLN A 129 -5.26 16.00 -20.40
CA GLN A 129 -6.37 15.60 -19.52
C GLN A 129 -7.52 14.95 -20.30
N ILE A 130 -7.84 15.46 -21.48
CA ILE A 130 -8.84 14.89 -22.39
C ILE A 130 -8.42 13.48 -22.80
N ARG A 131 -7.15 13.27 -23.18
CA ARG A 131 -6.62 11.92 -23.45
C ARG A 131 -6.72 10.98 -22.27
N GLY A 132 -6.58 11.48 -21.04
CA GLY A 132 -6.80 10.70 -19.83
C GLY A 132 -8.21 10.09 -19.72
N LEU A 133 -9.21 10.61 -20.44
CA LEU A 133 -10.53 9.97 -20.55
C LEU A 133 -10.47 8.62 -21.27
N LEU A 134 -9.55 8.42 -22.22
CA LEU A 134 -9.34 7.14 -22.88
C LEU A 134 -8.83 6.08 -21.90
N ASP A 135 -7.97 6.46 -20.96
CA ASP A 135 -7.51 5.56 -19.90
C ASP A 135 -8.63 5.25 -18.89
N LYS A 136 -9.50 6.21 -18.59
CA LYS A 136 -10.73 5.95 -17.82
C LYS A 136 -11.65 4.96 -18.53
N ILE A 137 -11.81 5.08 -19.85
CA ILE A 137 -12.56 4.09 -20.65
C ILE A 137 -11.91 2.71 -20.52
N ARG A 138 -10.58 2.59 -20.68
CA ARG A 138 -9.84 1.31 -20.52
C ARG A 138 -9.99 0.69 -19.13
N GLY A 139 -10.01 1.52 -18.09
CA GLY A 139 -10.11 1.08 -16.69
C GLY A 139 -11.53 0.75 -16.23
N THR A 140 -12.56 1.36 -16.85
CA THR A 140 -13.96 1.20 -16.43
C THR A 140 -14.39 -0.26 -16.52
N GLY A 141 -14.88 -0.82 -15.41
CA GLY A 141 -15.34 -2.20 -15.32
C GLY A 141 -14.24 -3.26 -15.14
N ARG A 142 -12.96 -2.87 -15.02
CA ARG A 142 -11.86 -3.79 -14.64
C ARG A 142 -11.57 -3.83 -13.14
N GLY A 143 -11.93 -2.77 -12.41
CA GLY A 143 -11.87 -2.75 -10.96
C GLY A 143 -13.04 -3.49 -10.31
N GLY A 144 -12.87 -3.94 -9.06
CA GLY A 144 -13.99 -4.41 -8.26
C GLY A 144 -15.01 -3.29 -7.99
N ILE A 145 -16.25 -3.65 -7.66
CA ILE A 145 -17.28 -2.69 -7.24
C ILE A 145 -16.82 -2.09 -5.91
N SER A 146 -16.50 -0.79 -5.89
CA SER A 146 -16.02 -0.12 -4.68
C SER A 146 -17.06 -0.20 -3.56
N ALA A 147 -16.61 -0.33 -2.32
CA ALA A 147 -17.48 -0.23 -1.14
C ALA A 147 -18.03 1.19 -0.96
N ASP A 148 -17.30 2.19 -1.47
CA ASP A 148 -17.62 3.62 -1.38
C ASP A 148 -18.68 4.09 -2.39
N ASP A 149 -19.10 3.22 -3.33
CA ASP A 149 -20.13 3.56 -4.31
C ASP A 149 -21.49 3.51 -3.61
N PRO A 150 -22.31 4.59 -3.61
CA PRO A 150 -23.62 4.58 -2.96
C PRO A 150 -24.56 3.51 -3.54
N GLU A 151 -24.32 3.10 -4.78
CA GLU A 151 -25.07 2.03 -5.45
C GLU A 151 -24.34 0.67 -5.37
N ALA A 152 -23.28 0.52 -4.56
CA ALA A 152 -22.46 -0.68 -4.49
C ALA A 152 -23.32 -1.95 -4.25
N VAL A 153 -24.25 -1.88 -3.29
CA VAL A 153 -25.15 -2.98 -2.95
C VAL A 153 -26.07 -3.32 -4.13
N GLN A 154 -26.64 -2.32 -4.80
CA GLN A 154 -27.51 -2.54 -5.97
C GLN A 154 -26.73 -3.17 -7.14
N LYS A 155 -25.53 -2.65 -7.42
CA LYS A 155 -24.63 -3.17 -8.45
C LYS A 155 -24.20 -4.60 -8.17
N LEU A 156 -23.91 -4.92 -6.90
CA LEU A 156 -23.59 -6.29 -6.47
C LEU A 156 -24.79 -7.22 -6.58
N LYS A 157 -26.02 -6.77 -6.26
CA LYS A 157 -27.26 -7.54 -6.44
C LYS A 157 -27.52 -7.86 -7.93
N LEU A 158 -27.32 -6.90 -8.82
CA LEU A 158 -27.41 -7.13 -10.27
C LEU A 158 -26.37 -8.15 -10.75
N LYS A 159 -25.12 -8.02 -10.30
CA LYS A 159 -24.05 -8.99 -10.59
C LYS A 159 -24.41 -10.38 -10.08
N LEU A 160 -24.94 -10.47 -8.86
CA LEU A 160 -25.36 -11.74 -8.25
C LEU A 160 -26.43 -12.44 -9.09
N ALA A 161 -27.46 -11.71 -9.51
CA ALA A 161 -28.52 -12.24 -10.36
C ALA A 161 -27.98 -12.77 -11.70
N GLY A 162 -27.03 -12.05 -12.32
CA GLY A 162 -26.37 -12.52 -13.54
C GLY A 162 -25.54 -13.79 -13.33
N LEU A 163 -24.81 -13.89 -12.23
CA LEU A 163 -24.02 -15.09 -11.88
C LEU A 163 -24.91 -16.30 -11.60
N GLU A 164 -26.03 -16.12 -10.90
CA GLU A 164 -27.01 -17.18 -10.63
C GLU A 164 -27.71 -17.64 -11.91
N GLN A 165 -28.07 -16.71 -12.80
CA GLN A 165 -28.63 -17.05 -14.11
C GLN A 165 -27.64 -17.85 -14.97
N GLU A 166 -26.37 -17.44 -15.00
CA GLU A 166 -25.34 -18.17 -15.74
C GLU A 166 -25.09 -19.56 -15.12
N GLN A 167 -25.15 -19.69 -13.80
CA GLN A 167 -25.04 -20.98 -13.12
C GLN A 167 -26.13 -21.95 -13.56
N GLU A 168 -27.39 -21.50 -13.56
CA GLU A 168 -28.51 -22.32 -14.00
C GLU A 168 -28.46 -22.61 -15.50
N ARG A 169 -28.01 -21.66 -16.32
CA ARG A 169 -27.78 -21.86 -17.75
C ARG A 169 -26.75 -22.97 -17.99
N MET A 170 -25.60 -22.92 -17.29
CA MET A 170 -24.55 -23.94 -17.40
C MET A 170 -25.04 -25.32 -16.98
N LYS A 171 -25.78 -25.41 -15.86
CA LYS A 171 -26.39 -26.67 -15.39
C LYS A 171 -27.38 -27.22 -16.40
N ALA A 172 -28.26 -26.38 -16.95
CA ALA A 172 -29.27 -26.77 -17.93
C ALA A 172 -28.64 -27.31 -19.23
N VAL A 173 -27.61 -26.64 -19.75
CA VAL A 173 -26.88 -27.10 -20.94
C VAL A 173 -26.18 -28.44 -20.69
N ASN A 174 -25.52 -28.60 -19.53
CA ASN A 174 -24.89 -29.87 -19.18
C ASN A 174 -25.93 -30.98 -18.98
N ALA A 175 -27.08 -30.69 -18.38
CA ALA A 175 -28.18 -31.64 -18.22
C ALA A 175 -28.75 -32.06 -19.58
N TYR A 176 -28.96 -31.11 -20.49
CA TYR A 176 -29.40 -31.38 -21.85
C TYR A 176 -28.41 -32.31 -22.57
N TYR A 177 -27.11 -31.99 -22.53
CA TYR A 177 -26.09 -32.81 -23.17
C TYR A 177 -25.97 -34.22 -22.57
N ARG A 178 -26.11 -34.37 -21.24
CA ARG A 178 -26.14 -35.70 -20.60
C ARG A 178 -27.28 -36.57 -21.15
N LYS A 179 -28.43 -35.97 -21.43
CA LYS A 179 -29.66 -36.67 -21.86
C LYS A 179 -29.68 -36.95 -23.36
N HIS A 180 -29.20 -36.02 -24.18
CA HIS A 180 -29.31 -36.07 -25.64
C HIS A 180 -27.99 -36.38 -26.36
N LYS A 181 -26.85 -36.30 -25.68
CA LYS A 181 -25.49 -36.46 -26.24
C LYS A 181 -25.16 -35.53 -27.41
N THR A 182 -26.01 -34.52 -27.66
CA THR A 182 -25.82 -33.44 -28.63
C THR A 182 -26.16 -32.09 -27.98
N LEU A 183 -25.68 -31.02 -28.59
CA LEU A 183 -26.03 -29.63 -28.27
C LEU A 183 -27.05 -29.05 -29.26
N ASP A 184 -27.39 -29.77 -30.32
CA ASP A 184 -28.35 -29.34 -31.33
C ASP A 184 -29.75 -29.25 -30.75
N GLY A 185 -30.39 -28.09 -30.91
CA GLY A 185 -31.72 -27.83 -30.35
C GLY A 185 -31.73 -27.54 -28.84
N CYS A 186 -30.57 -27.30 -28.21
CA CYS A 186 -30.52 -26.88 -26.82
C CYS A 186 -31.20 -25.51 -26.65
N PRO A 187 -32.28 -25.37 -25.84
CA PRO A 187 -33.04 -24.13 -25.74
C PRO A 187 -32.22 -22.93 -25.20
N GLN A 188 -31.14 -23.22 -24.47
CA GLN A 188 -30.36 -22.21 -23.75
C GLN A 188 -29.11 -21.74 -24.50
N LEU A 189 -28.92 -22.23 -25.72
CA LEU A 189 -27.85 -21.85 -26.63
C LEU A 189 -28.44 -21.42 -27.98
N THR A 190 -27.87 -20.37 -28.55
CA THR A 190 -28.10 -20.00 -29.94
C THR A 190 -27.30 -20.92 -30.89
N PRO A 191 -27.68 -21.03 -32.18
CA PRO A 191 -26.93 -21.87 -33.13
C PRO A 191 -25.43 -21.55 -33.19
N ASP A 192 -25.05 -20.27 -33.19
CA ASP A 192 -23.65 -19.84 -33.18
C ASP A 192 -22.89 -20.24 -31.89
N GLU A 193 -23.60 -20.33 -30.76
CA GLU A 193 -23.02 -20.76 -29.49
C GLU A 193 -22.89 -22.28 -29.41
N VAL A 194 -23.84 -23.01 -30.01
CA VAL A 194 -23.76 -24.46 -30.17
C VAL A 194 -22.50 -24.83 -30.96
N GLU A 195 -22.29 -24.19 -32.11
CA GLU A 195 -21.11 -24.47 -32.94
C GLU A 195 -19.80 -24.10 -32.23
N ARG A 196 -19.75 -22.94 -31.55
CA ARG A 196 -18.58 -22.58 -30.72
C ARG A 196 -18.32 -23.57 -29.59
N ARG A 197 -19.36 -24.07 -28.93
CA ARG A 197 -19.25 -25.08 -27.86
C ARG A 197 -18.77 -26.42 -28.41
N LYS A 198 -19.33 -26.89 -29.51
CA LYS A 198 -18.88 -28.12 -30.19
C LYS A 198 -17.41 -28.02 -30.57
N ALA A 199 -16.98 -26.91 -31.15
CA ALA A 199 -15.59 -26.66 -31.51
C ALA A 199 -14.66 -26.64 -30.28
N ALA A 200 -15.10 -26.06 -29.16
CA ALA A 200 -14.35 -26.07 -27.90
C ALA A 200 -14.24 -27.49 -27.32
N MET A 201 -15.32 -28.28 -27.36
CA MET A 201 -15.34 -29.67 -26.90
C MET A 201 -14.46 -30.57 -27.76
N ALA A 202 -14.40 -30.35 -29.07
CA ALA A 202 -13.53 -31.11 -29.98
C ALA A 202 -12.04 -30.85 -29.76
N ARG A 203 -11.68 -29.71 -29.15
CA ARG A 203 -10.29 -29.36 -28.77
C ARG A 203 -9.93 -29.86 -27.37
N ASP A 204 -10.90 -30.35 -26.61
CA ASP A 204 -10.67 -30.87 -25.26
C ASP A 204 -10.07 -32.27 -25.35
N TRP A 205 -8.97 -32.51 -24.63
CA TRP A 205 -8.27 -33.78 -24.61
C TRP A 205 -8.92 -34.81 -23.68
N HIS A 206 -9.89 -34.38 -22.86
CA HIS A 206 -10.55 -35.25 -21.89
C HIS A 206 -11.41 -36.34 -22.59
N PRO A 207 -11.38 -37.60 -22.14
CA PRO A 207 -12.12 -38.71 -22.77
C PRO A 207 -13.65 -38.49 -22.84
N GLU A 208 -14.19 -37.77 -21.87
CA GLU A 208 -15.59 -37.34 -21.83
C GLU A 208 -15.68 -35.82 -21.75
N PRO A 209 -15.61 -35.10 -22.88
CA PRO A 209 -15.71 -33.66 -22.89
C PRO A 209 -17.15 -33.25 -22.53
N LYS A 210 -17.27 -32.23 -21.67
CA LYS A 210 -18.56 -31.68 -21.25
C LYS A 210 -18.70 -30.28 -21.83
N PRO A 211 -19.92 -29.85 -22.24
CA PRO A 211 -20.12 -28.50 -22.77
C PRO A 211 -19.63 -27.41 -21.82
N TYR A 212 -19.90 -27.57 -20.52
CA TYR A 212 -19.27 -26.80 -19.45
C TYR A 212 -18.54 -27.74 -18.49
N PRO A 213 -17.20 -27.68 -18.43
CA PRO A 213 -16.42 -28.40 -17.43
C PRO A 213 -16.82 -28.10 -15.98
N SER A 214 -16.55 -29.03 -15.07
CA SER A 214 -16.89 -28.91 -13.64
C SER A 214 -16.27 -27.68 -12.97
N PHE A 215 -15.03 -27.34 -13.32
CA PHE A 215 -14.34 -26.19 -12.73
C PHE A 215 -15.04 -24.86 -13.03
N HIS A 216 -15.71 -24.70 -14.18
CA HIS A 216 -16.48 -23.48 -14.48
C HIS A 216 -17.65 -23.29 -13.50
N LEU A 217 -18.37 -24.37 -13.20
CA LEU A 217 -19.49 -24.37 -12.24
C LEU A 217 -19.00 -24.12 -10.80
N THR A 218 -17.88 -24.73 -10.42
CA THR A 218 -17.26 -24.54 -9.09
C THR A 218 -16.77 -23.12 -8.91
N ASN A 219 -16.05 -22.57 -9.89
CA ASN A 219 -15.55 -21.20 -9.87
C ASN A 219 -16.70 -20.19 -9.79
N ASN A 220 -17.73 -20.36 -10.61
CA ASN A 220 -18.90 -19.46 -10.57
C ASN A 220 -19.64 -19.56 -9.23
N SER A 221 -19.80 -20.76 -8.66
CA SER A 221 -20.39 -20.94 -7.32
C SER A 221 -19.57 -20.27 -6.21
N ALA A 222 -18.23 -20.32 -6.29
CA ALA A 222 -17.36 -19.61 -5.36
C ALA A 222 -17.57 -18.09 -5.45
N VAL A 223 -17.63 -17.55 -6.67
CA VAL A 223 -17.89 -16.11 -6.90
C VAL A 223 -19.28 -15.71 -6.41
N ILE A 224 -20.31 -16.54 -6.59
CA ILE A 224 -21.66 -16.32 -6.03
C ILE A 224 -21.59 -16.20 -4.51
N ARG A 225 -20.96 -17.15 -3.82
CA ARG A 225 -20.83 -17.13 -2.35
C ARG A 225 -20.10 -15.87 -1.85
N GLN A 226 -18.97 -15.53 -2.48
CA GLN A 226 -18.22 -14.32 -2.15
C GLN A 226 -19.03 -13.04 -2.40
N THR A 227 -19.80 -12.99 -3.49
CA THR A 227 -20.65 -11.84 -3.82
C THR A 227 -21.78 -11.68 -2.80
N LYS A 228 -22.41 -12.79 -2.36
CA LYS A 228 -23.41 -12.78 -1.29
C LYS A 228 -22.83 -12.26 0.02
N LYS A 229 -21.68 -12.80 0.45
CA LYS A 229 -20.98 -12.33 1.66
C LYS A 229 -20.68 -10.84 1.60
N ARG A 230 -20.20 -10.34 0.45
CA ARG A 230 -19.90 -8.92 0.27
C ARG A 230 -21.15 -8.03 0.29
N ILE A 231 -22.29 -8.51 -0.24
CA ILE A 231 -23.57 -7.79 -0.14
C ILE A 231 -24.00 -7.68 1.32
N GLU A 232 -23.89 -8.76 2.09
CA GLU A 232 -24.22 -8.81 3.50
C GLU A 232 -23.33 -7.84 4.31
N GLU A 233 -22.01 -7.92 4.14
CA GLU A 233 -21.05 -7.01 4.78
C GLU A 233 -21.35 -5.53 4.50
N LEU A 234 -21.66 -5.18 3.24
CA LEU A 234 -21.97 -3.80 2.87
C LEU A 234 -23.36 -3.36 3.33
N SER A 235 -24.32 -4.29 3.41
CA SER A 235 -25.67 -3.99 3.92
C SER A 235 -25.63 -3.79 5.43
N GLN A 236 -24.92 -4.64 6.18
CA GLN A 236 -24.69 -4.47 7.62
C GLN A 236 -23.96 -3.16 7.93
N LYS A 237 -22.96 -2.78 7.13
CA LYS A 237 -22.29 -1.47 7.26
C LYS A 237 -23.22 -0.29 6.98
N ALA A 238 -24.17 -0.43 6.06
CA ALA A 238 -25.18 0.60 5.80
C ALA A 238 -26.23 0.69 6.91
N GLU A 239 -26.50 -0.42 7.59
CA GLU A 239 -27.48 -0.57 8.66
C GLU A 239 -26.92 -0.27 10.05
N THR A 240 -25.58 -0.29 10.24
CA THR A 240 -24.94 0.14 11.48
C THR A 240 -25.13 1.64 11.64
N GLU A 241 -26.19 2.02 12.36
CA GLU A 241 -26.59 3.38 12.69
C GLU A 241 -25.47 4.10 13.46
N TYR A 242 -24.71 4.90 12.73
CA TYR A 242 -24.10 6.10 13.29
C TYR A 242 -24.80 7.30 12.64
N GLU A 243 -25.68 7.93 13.40
CA GLU A 243 -26.07 9.31 13.14
C GLU A 243 -24.97 10.21 13.72
N GLY A 244 -24.81 11.39 13.15
CA GLY A 244 -23.83 12.37 13.62
C GLY A 244 -23.98 12.68 15.12
N TRP A 245 -23.03 13.43 15.70
CA TRP A 245 -23.13 13.86 17.09
C TRP A 245 -22.84 15.35 17.23
N ALA A 246 -23.41 15.96 18.27
CA ALA A 246 -23.09 17.32 18.68
C ALA A 246 -21.90 17.31 19.65
N PHE A 247 -21.04 18.32 19.52
CA PHE A 247 -19.91 18.56 20.41
C PHE A 247 -19.90 20.02 20.85
N ASP A 248 -19.04 20.39 21.80
CA ASP A 248 -18.96 21.77 22.27
C ASP A 248 -18.41 22.69 21.18
N GLY A 249 -19.27 23.56 20.63
CA GLY A 249 -18.93 24.47 19.53
C GLY A 249 -19.25 23.96 18.12
N GLY A 250 -20.07 22.91 17.97
CA GLY A 250 -20.63 22.54 16.66
C GLY A 250 -21.21 21.12 16.55
N GLU A 251 -21.30 20.62 15.32
CA GLU A 251 -21.85 19.30 15.01
C GLU A 251 -21.03 18.52 13.98
N VAL A 252 -20.95 17.20 14.17
CA VAL A 252 -20.37 16.26 13.21
C VAL A 252 -21.51 15.57 12.48
N LYS A 253 -21.57 15.73 11.15
CA LYS A 253 -22.56 15.10 10.26
C LYS A 253 -21.92 14.09 9.32
N MET A 254 -22.59 12.97 9.11
CA MET A 254 -22.18 11.96 8.13
C MET A 254 -22.94 12.17 6.82
N ASP A 255 -22.27 12.73 5.82
CA ASP A 255 -22.81 12.85 4.47
C ASP A 255 -22.52 11.56 3.69
N ARG A 256 -23.47 10.63 3.75
CA ARG A 256 -23.39 9.34 3.04
C ARG A 256 -23.43 9.51 1.52
N GLN A 257 -24.07 10.56 1.00
CA GLN A 257 -24.15 10.80 -0.44
C GLN A 257 -22.79 11.26 -1.00
N ALA A 258 -22.09 12.13 -0.27
CA ALA A 258 -20.74 12.55 -0.62
C ALA A 258 -19.65 11.56 -0.15
N ASN A 259 -20.01 10.56 0.66
CA ASN A 259 -19.10 9.68 1.38
C ASN A 259 -18.09 10.50 2.22
N ARG A 260 -18.59 11.44 3.02
CA ARG A 260 -17.80 12.37 3.84
C ARG A 260 -18.29 12.41 5.27
N LEU A 261 -17.35 12.43 6.21
CA LEU A 261 -17.58 12.88 7.58
C LEU A 261 -17.31 14.39 7.60
N GLN A 262 -18.34 15.18 7.85
CA GLN A 262 -18.33 16.64 7.86
C GLN A 262 -18.43 17.15 9.30
N VAL A 263 -17.65 18.17 9.61
CA VAL A 263 -17.61 18.82 10.91
C VAL A 263 -17.91 20.30 10.68
N PHE A 264 -19.00 20.74 11.29
CA PHE A 264 -19.46 22.12 11.29
C PHE A 264 -19.13 22.72 12.66
N PHE A 265 -18.48 23.88 12.65
CA PHE A 265 -18.27 24.67 13.85
C PHE A 265 -19.23 25.87 13.82
N ASP A 266 -19.80 26.23 14.97
CA ASP A 266 -20.72 27.37 15.09
C ASP A 266 -20.02 28.70 14.84
N GLU A 267 -18.78 28.80 15.33
CA GLU A 267 -17.88 29.93 15.10
C GLU A 267 -16.59 29.48 14.42
N LYS A 268 -15.82 30.44 13.89
CA LYS A 268 -14.55 30.12 13.22
C LYS A 268 -13.59 29.48 14.25
N PRO A 269 -13.15 28.23 14.05
CA PRO A 269 -12.25 27.57 15.00
C PRO A 269 -10.91 28.31 15.05
N ASP A 270 -10.30 28.31 16.23
CA ASP A 270 -9.01 28.94 16.46
C ASP A 270 -7.87 28.22 15.72
N ARG A 271 -6.66 28.79 15.79
CA ARG A 271 -5.51 28.28 15.03
C ARG A 271 -5.12 26.86 15.45
N ASP A 272 -5.23 26.55 16.73
CA ASP A 272 -4.84 25.27 17.29
C ASP A 272 -5.86 24.18 16.94
N THR A 273 -7.15 24.48 16.99
CA THR A 273 -8.22 23.59 16.49
C THR A 273 -8.08 23.36 14.99
N CYS A 274 -7.81 24.41 14.20
CA CYS A 274 -7.53 24.26 12.76
C CYS A 274 -6.31 23.36 12.49
N SER A 275 -5.28 23.42 13.34
CA SER A 275 -4.11 22.55 13.26
C SER A 275 -4.49 21.11 13.59
N ALA A 276 -5.21 20.88 14.69
CA ALA A 276 -5.69 19.57 15.10
C ALA A 276 -6.56 18.91 14.02
N MET A 277 -7.47 19.66 13.39
CA MET A 277 -8.29 19.17 12.27
C MET A 277 -7.45 18.71 11.08
N ARG A 278 -6.40 19.46 10.71
CA ARG A 278 -5.49 19.07 9.63
C ARG A 278 -4.70 17.81 9.97
N HIS A 279 -4.22 17.69 11.22
CA HIS A 279 -3.50 16.51 11.69
C HIS A 279 -4.41 15.27 11.76
N GLY A 280 -5.67 15.45 12.17
CA GLY A 280 -6.72 14.45 12.10
C GLY A 280 -7.20 14.13 10.67
N GLY A 281 -6.54 14.63 9.64
CA GLY A 281 -6.83 14.33 8.24
C GLY A 281 -8.08 15.00 7.68
N PHE A 282 -8.70 15.93 8.41
CA PHE A 282 -9.80 16.74 7.93
C PHE A 282 -9.30 17.89 7.06
N ARG A 283 -10.00 18.16 5.96
CA ARG A 283 -9.71 19.27 5.06
C ARG A 283 -10.87 20.24 5.04
N TRP A 284 -10.57 21.53 5.19
CA TRP A 284 -11.56 22.58 5.02
C TRP A 284 -12.12 22.58 3.59
N ALA A 285 -13.45 22.57 3.47
CA ALA A 285 -14.17 22.61 2.20
C ALA A 285 -15.00 23.90 2.12
N PRO A 286 -14.50 24.96 1.46
CA PRO A 286 -15.17 26.25 1.40
C PRO A 286 -16.57 26.21 0.76
N SER A 287 -16.81 25.26 -0.16
CA SER A 287 -18.09 25.09 -0.85
C SER A 287 -19.21 24.55 0.05
N VAL A 288 -18.83 23.85 1.12
CA VAL A 288 -19.77 23.26 2.10
C VAL A 288 -19.74 24.03 3.42
N GLY A 289 -18.66 24.75 3.70
CA GLY A 289 -18.47 25.45 4.97
C GLY A 289 -18.11 24.50 6.12
N ALA A 290 -17.54 23.34 5.81
CA ALA A 290 -17.23 22.30 6.79
C ALA A 290 -15.80 21.78 6.65
N TRP A 291 -15.26 21.29 7.75
CA TRP A 291 -14.10 20.41 7.71
C TRP A 291 -14.54 19.00 7.37
N GLN A 292 -13.93 18.37 6.37
CA GLN A 292 -14.37 17.05 5.91
C GLN A 292 -13.23 16.10 5.59
N ARG A 293 -13.47 14.80 5.83
CA ARG A 293 -12.63 13.68 5.36
C ARG A 293 -13.51 12.55 4.82
N GLN A 294 -12.92 11.56 4.15
CA GLN A 294 -13.66 10.40 3.66
C GLN A 294 -14.31 9.65 4.82
N LEU A 295 -15.61 9.33 4.69
CA LEU A 295 -16.36 8.61 5.71
C LEU A 295 -15.83 7.17 5.80
N THR A 296 -15.11 6.89 6.88
CA THR A 296 -14.46 5.61 7.17
C THR A 296 -14.55 5.36 8.67
N ASN A 297 -14.39 4.11 9.13
CA ASN A 297 -14.35 3.83 10.58
C ASN A 297 -13.23 4.60 11.28
N ASN A 298 -12.08 4.76 10.63
CA ASN A 298 -11.00 5.62 11.10
C ASN A 298 -11.46 7.09 11.21
N ALA A 299 -12.33 7.59 10.31
CA ALA A 299 -12.86 8.95 10.39
C ALA A 299 -13.72 9.19 11.61
N ILE A 300 -14.61 8.25 11.87
CA ILE A 300 -15.48 8.29 13.03
C ILE A 300 -14.64 8.16 14.30
N TYR A 301 -13.69 7.22 14.31
CA TYR A 301 -12.76 7.03 15.43
C TYR A 301 -11.96 8.30 15.72
N ALA A 302 -11.26 8.86 14.72
CA ALA A 302 -10.46 10.06 14.91
C ALA A 302 -11.29 11.26 15.40
N ALA A 303 -12.47 11.50 14.82
CA ALA A 303 -13.33 12.59 15.28
C ALA A 303 -13.79 12.39 16.74
N LYS A 304 -14.10 11.16 17.16
CA LYS A 304 -14.51 10.91 18.56
C LYS A 304 -13.39 11.10 19.59
N HIS A 305 -12.15 10.90 19.18
CA HIS A 305 -10.97 10.98 20.05
C HIS A 305 -10.24 12.32 19.96
N MET A 306 -10.77 13.28 19.18
CA MET A 306 -10.30 14.65 19.19
C MET A 306 -11.02 15.42 20.29
N ASP A 307 -10.25 16.06 21.19
CA ASP A 307 -10.80 16.82 22.32
C ASP A 307 -11.81 17.89 21.87
N CYS A 308 -11.53 18.56 20.75
CA CYS A 308 -12.38 19.61 20.19
C CYS A 308 -13.65 19.10 19.49
N LEU A 309 -13.83 17.78 19.33
CA LEU A 309 -14.98 17.16 18.68
C LEU A 309 -15.68 16.13 19.57
N ARG A 310 -15.34 16.09 20.86
CA ARG A 310 -15.86 15.09 21.79
C ARG A 310 -17.38 15.24 21.96
N PRO A 311 -18.17 14.15 21.89
CA PRO A 311 -19.63 14.24 22.02
C PRO A 311 -20.05 14.83 23.37
N LEU A 312 -21.04 15.72 23.35
CA LEU A 312 -21.62 16.36 24.56
C LEU A 312 -22.48 15.40 25.40
N SER A 313 -22.76 14.19 24.93
CA SER A 313 -23.71 13.27 25.57
C SER A 313 -23.23 11.82 25.51
N MET A 314 -22.70 11.34 26.64
CA MET A 314 -22.75 9.94 27.06
C MET A 314 -22.83 9.90 28.60
N GLU A 315 -24.04 10.09 29.12
CA GLU A 315 -24.41 9.44 30.37
C GLU A 315 -24.65 7.95 30.06
N GLN A 316 -23.95 7.09 30.79
CA GLN A 316 -24.21 5.65 30.97
C GLN A 316 -23.99 4.71 29.77
N LEU A 317 -22.73 4.34 29.56
CA LEU A 317 -22.34 2.92 29.53
C LEU A 317 -21.04 2.81 30.34
N GLU A 318 -21.09 2.02 31.40
CA GLU A 318 -20.04 1.89 32.42
C GLU A 318 -18.64 1.64 31.81
N PRO A 319 -17.61 2.34 32.30
CA PRO A 319 -16.23 2.02 31.98
C PRO A 319 -15.84 0.73 32.72
N VAL A 320 -15.43 -0.30 31.98
CA VAL A 320 -14.51 -1.28 32.57
C VAL A 320 -13.22 -0.53 32.82
N GLN A 321 -13.00 -0.17 34.08
CA GLN A 321 -11.77 0.44 34.56
C GLN A 321 -10.62 -0.54 34.34
N GLU A 322 -9.60 -0.12 33.61
CA GLU A 322 -8.22 -0.57 33.82
C GLU A 322 -7.36 0.66 34.15
N PRO A 323 -6.40 0.51 35.07
CA PRO A 323 -6.04 1.57 35.99
C PRO A 323 -5.14 2.65 35.37
N ALA A 324 -5.26 3.81 35.99
CA ALA A 324 -4.40 4.99 35.95
C ALA A 324 -3.07 4.86 35.18
N GLN A 325 -2.94 5.74 34.20
CA GLN A 325 -1.70 6.15 33.56
C GLN A 325 -0.61 6.42 34.60
N GLU A 326 0.38 5.53 34.66
CA GLU A 326 1.72 5.93 35.05
C GLU A 326 2.45 6.44 33.82
N SER A 327 2.85 7.70 33.90
CA SER A 327 3.67 8.42 32.94
C SER A 327 4.92 7.62 32.52
N GLY A 328 4.95 7.15 31.27
CA GLY A 328 6.12 6.54 30.65
C GLY A 328 6.00 6.51 29.12
N SER A 329 7.04 7.01 28.43
CA SER A 329 7.37 6.94 26.98
C SER A 329 6.34 7.36 25.91
N GLY A 330 5.03 7.36 26.16
CA GLY A 330 4.02 7.55 25.11
C GLY A 330 3.83 6.33 24.19
N TRP A 331 4.42 5.19 24.54
CA TRP A 331 4.37 3.93 23.81
C TRP A 331 3.94 2.77 24.73
N GLY A 332 2.94 2.01 24.28
CA GLY A 332 2.52 0.73 24.84
C GLY A 332 3.09 -0.45 24.06
N PHE A 333 2.87 -1.63 24.59
CA PHE A 333 3.30 -2.90 24.00
C PHE A 333 2.08 -3.76 23.71
N TYR A 334 2.15 -4.56 22.65
CA TYR A 334 1.16 -5.61 22.41
C TYR A 334 1.84 -6.95 22.18
N ILE A 335 1.13 -8.02 22.54
CA ILE A 335 1.56 -9.40 22.32
C ILE A 335 0.47 -10.17 21.59
N ILE A 336 0.89 -10.99 20.63
CA ILE A 336 0.04 -11.99 19.98
C ILE A 336 0.63 -13.36 20.31
N ALA A 337 -0.07 -14.15 21.12
CA ALA A 337 0.41 -15.44 21.62
C ALA A 337 0.77 -16.43 20.50
N ASP A 338 -0.09 -16.54 19.48
CA ASP A 338 0.21 -17.28 18.26
C ASP A 338 -0.34 -16.55 17.02
N LEU A 339 0.54 -15.83 16.32
CA LEU A 339 0.28 -15.09 15.10
C LEU A 339 -0.36 -15.96 14.01
N LYS A 340 -0.04 -17.26 13.98
CA LYS A 340 -0.67 -18.19 13.03
C LYS A 340 -2.18 -18.25 13.22
N THR A 341 -2.63 -18.40 14.47
CA THR A 341 -4.07 -18.41 14.79
C THR A 341 -4.72 -17.04 14.58
N TRP A 342 -3.95 -15.96 14.70
CA TRP A 342 -4.40 -14.60 14.48
C TRP A 342 -4.58 -14.24 13.00
N ALA A 343 -3.69 -14.71 12.13
CA ALA A 343 -3.67 -14.39 10.70
C ALA A 343 -4.60 -15.28 9.84
N ASP A 344 -4.83 -16.53 10.23
CA ASP A 344 -5.57 -17.51 9.42
C ASP A 344 -7.11 -17.51 9.63
N ASN A 345 -7.66 -16.56 10.39
CA ASN A 345 -9.07 -16.55 10.82
C ASN A 345 -9.49 -17.90 11.46
N ALA A 346 -8.63 -18.47 12.31
CA ALA A 346 -8.95 -19.69 13.05
C ALA A 346 -10.15 -19.47 13.97
N GLU A 347 -10.97 -20.50 14.22
CA GLU A 347 -12.14 -20.42 15.12
C GLU A 347 -11.75 -19.95 16.53
N ASN A 348 -10.54 -20.29 17.00
CA ASN A 348 -9.97 -19.86 18.28
C ASN A 348 -8.78 -18.92 18.04
N ARG A 349 -9.07 -17.66 17.70
CA ARG A 349 -8.06 -16.63 17.44
C ARG A 349 -7.35 -16.22 18.73
N SER A 350 -6.02 -16.18 18.73
CA SER A 350 -5.26 -15.57 19.84
C SER A 350 -5.69 -14.10 20.03
N PRO A 351 -5.95 -13.65 21.27
CA PRO A 351 -6.25 -12.24 21.52
C PRO A 351 -5.01 -11.37 21.26
N LEU A 352 -5.26 -10.09 20.97
CA LEU A 352 -4.23 -9.06 21.00
C LEU A 352 -4.18 -8.52 22.43
N GLU A 353 -3.12 -8.86 23.16
CA GLU A 353 -2.95 -8.48 24.56
C GLU A 353 -2.15 -7.17 24.62
N HIS A 354 -2.62 -6.18 25.38
CA HIS A 354 -2.01 -4.85 25.47
C HIS A 354 -1.38 -4.64 26.85
N PHE A 355 -0.21 -4.01 26.89
CA PHE A 355 0.57 -3.78 28.10
C PHE A 355 1.07 -2.34 28.15
N PRO A 356 0.88 -1.63 29.27
CA PRO A 356 1.31 -0.23 29.40
C PRO A 356 2.81 -0.09 29.67
N SER A 357 3.52 -1.18 30.03
CA SER A 357 4.94 -1.14 30.37
C SER A 357 5.72 -2.33 29.78
N PHE A 358 7.01 -2.11 29.54
CA PHE A 358 7.91 -3.15 29.04
C PHE A 358 8.02 -4.33 30.01
N GLU A 359 8.07 -4.08 31.31
CA GLU A 359 8.20 -5.11 32.34
C GLU A 359 7.01 -6.09 32.31
N ALA A 360 5.79 -5.56 32.21
CA ALA A 360 4.58 -6.37 32.10
C ALA A 360 4.54 -7.17 30.79
N ALA A 361 4.89 -6.53 29.67
CA ALA A 361 4.98 -7.19 28.37
C ALA A 361 6.04 -8.30 28.38
N LYS A 362 7.23 -8.04 28.95
CA LYS A 362 8.31 -9.02 29.05
C LYS A 362 7.89 -10.23 29.88
N ALA A 363 7.27 -10.03 31.04
CA ALA A 363 6.81 -11.12 31.88
C ALA A 363 5.83 -12.04 31.14
N ARG A 364 4.87 -11.44 30.41
CA ARG A 364 3.93 -12.20 29.58
C ARG A 364 4.62 -12.87 28.40
N PHE A 365 5.55 -12.19 27.76
CA PHE A 365 6.33 -12.74 26.65
C PHE A 365 7.12 -13.97 27.12
N ASP A 366 7.79 -13.91 28.26
CA ASP A 366 8.58 -15.01 28.82
C ASP A 366 7.71 -16.23 29.17
N GLU A 367 6.49 -16.02 29.67
CA GLU A 367 5.50 -17.08 29.90
C GLU A 367 5.16 -17.80 28.59
N LEU A 368 4.78 -17.04 27.56
CA LEU A 368 4.38 -17.58 26.26
C LEU A 368 5.57 -18.16 25.49
N ARG A 369 6.78 -17.66 25.72
CA ARG A 369 7.99 -18.06 24.98
C ARG A 369 8.32 -19.54 25.14
N GLY A 370 7.95 -20.12 26.28
CA GLY A 370 8.13 -21.54 26.60
C GLY A 370 7.14 -22.49 25.94
N GLU A 371 6.09 -21.98 25.29
CA GLU A 371 5.08 -22.81 24.65
C GLU A 371 5.67 -23.69 23.52
N PRO A 372 5.33 -25.00 23.45
CA PRO A 372 5.96 -25.94 22.52
C PRO A 372 5.85 -25.52 21.05
N TYR A 373 4.75 -24.86 20.70
CA TYR A 373 4.45 -24.48 19.33
C TYR A 373 5.40 -23.42 18.76
N ASN A 374 6.10 -22.68 19.62
CA ASN A 374 7.09 -21.68 19.21
C ASN A 374 8.34 -22.30 18.60
N SER A 375 8.63 -23.56 18.93
CA SER A 375 9.80 -24.32 18.46
C SER A 375 9.44 -25.40 17.43
N GLU A 376 8.17 -25.53 17.04
CA GLU A 376 7.74 -26.53 16.08
C GLU A 376 8.41 -26.33 14.71
N PRO A 377 9.01 -27.39 14.13
CA PRO A 377 9.49 -27.37 12.77
C PRO A 377 8.33 -27.08 11.82
N ALA A 378 8.49 -26.07 10.98
CA ALA A 378 7.47 -25.62 10.05
C ALA A 378 8.10 -25.32 8.68
N ALA A 379 7.40 -25.68 7.61
CA ALA A 379 7.84 -25.35 6.27
C ALA A 379 7.93 -23.82 6.10
N PRO A 380 8.94 -23.31 5.38
CA PRO A 380 9.09 -21.88 5.15
C PRO A 380 7.88 -21.31 4.38
N GLY A 381 7.51 -20.09 4.73
CA GLY A 381 6.43 -19.35 4.07
C GLY A 381 6.85 -18.80 2.69
N PRO A 382 5.98 -17.98 2.06
CA PRO A 382 6.27 -17.33 0.78
C PRO A 382 7.51 -16.41 0.79
N ASP A 383 7.90 -15.93 1.98
CA ASP A 383 9.09 -15.12 2.22
C ASP A 383 10.36 -15.97 2.44
N GLY A 384 10.27 -17.30 2.31
CA GLY A 384 11.39 -18.23 2.49
C GLY A 384 11.80 -18.44 3.95
N GLN A 385 11.09 -17.84 4.91
CA GLN A 385 11.41 -17.91 6.33
C GLN A 385 10.39 -18.77 7.08
N PRO A 386 10.76 -19.40 8.21
CA PRO A 386 9.79 -20.13 9.03
C PRO A 386 8.68 -19.18 9.51
N PRO A 387 7.43 -19.63 9.62
CA PRO A 387 6.32 -18.79 10.06
C PRO A 387 6.54 -18.22 11.47
N ALA A 388 6.12 -16.98 11.69
CA ALA A 388 6.08 -16.38 13.02
C ALA A 388 4.97 -17.01 13.87
N ARG A 389 5.30 -17.30 15.14
CA ARG A 389 4.38 -17.82 16.15
C ARG A 389 4.11 -16.72 17.18
N LEU A 390 4.97 -16.54 18.19
CA LEU A 390 4.81 -15.46 19.17
C LEU A 390 5.29 -14.10 18.61
N THR A 391 4.53 -13.04 18.85
CA THR A 391 4.85 -11.67 18.45
C THR A 391 4.86 -10.73 19.63
N LEU A 392 5.86 -9.84 19.68
CA LEU A 392 5.87 -8.64 20.53
C LEU A 392 5.97 -7.42 19.63
N GLY A 393 5.10 -6.44 19.86
CA GLY A 393 5.04 -5.21 19.09
C GLY A 393 4.87 -3.96 19.95
N LEU A 394 5.05 -2.82 19.31
CA LEU A 394 4.89 -1.50 19.92
C LEU A 394 3.68 -0.80 19.32
N GLU A 395 2.98 -0.05 20.16
CA GLU A 395 1.89 0.83 19.75
C GLU A 395 2.02 2.19 20.41
N SER A 396 1.73 3.26 19.68
CA SER A 396 1.72 4.60 20.25
C SER A 396 0.47 4.79 21.11
N ALA A 397 0.56 5.58 22.18
CA ALA A 397 -0.55 5.83 23.09
C ALA A 397 -1.80 6.46 22.41
N ASP A 398 -1.61 7.09 21.25
CA ASP A 398 -2.68 7.64 20.41
C ASP A 398 -3.24 6.66 19.36
N GLY A 399 -2.72 5.42 19.32
CA GLY A 399 -3.08 4.36 18.37
C GLY A 399 -2.73 4.65 16.92
N MET A 400 -1.98 5.72 16.62
CA MET A 400 -1.64 6.13 15.25
C MET A 400 -0.51 5.31 14.63
N SER A 401 0.26 4.59 15.43
CA SER A 401 1.44 3.86 14.96
C SER A 401 1.57 2.56 15.74
N ALA A 402 1.65 1.45 15.02
CA ALA A 402 1.91 0.15 15.60
C ALA A 402 2.85 -0.63 14.67
N ALA A 403 3.80 -1.36 15.25
CA ALA A 403 4.69 -2.23 14.49
C ALA A 403 5.18 -3.41 15.34
N ASP A 404 5.28 -4.57 14.69
CA ASP A 404 5.95 -5.72 15.29
C ASP A 404 7.44 -5.41 15.42
N ILE A 405 8.01 -5.70 16.59
CA ILE A 405 9.44 -5.52 16.85
C ILE A 405 10.14 -6.87 17.01
N LEU A 406 9.44 -7.92 17.44
CA LEU A 406 10.01 -9.25 17.64
C LEU A 406 9.04 -10.33 17.17
N HIS A 407 9.56 -11.29 16.40
CA HIS A 407 8.90 -12.53 16.06
C HIS A 407 9.67 -13.75 16.56
N VAL A 408 8.98 -14.70 17.19
CA VAL A 408 9.55 -16.02 17.48
C VAL A 408 9.26 -16.94 16.31
N ARG A 409 10.31 -17.53 15.74
CA ARG A 409 10.24 -18.45 14.60
C ARG A 409 11.14 -19.64 14.88
N GLN A 410 10.57 -20.85 14.96
CA GLN A 410 11.30 -22.09 15.25
C GLN A 410 12.23 -21.99 16.47
N GLY A 411 11.78 -21.30 17.51
CA GLY A 411 12.53 -21.15 18.75
C GLY A 411 13.66 -20.12 18.70
N GLU A 412 13.78 -19.32 17.64
CA GLU A 412 14.70 -18.17 17.56
C GLU A 412 13.91 -16.84 17.61
N ASN A 413 14.47 -15.84 18.28
CA ASN A 413 13.95 -14.47 18.37
C ASN A 413 14.45 -13.64 17.18
N TYR A 414 13.54 -13.21 16.31
CA TYR A 414 13.83 -12.39 15.14
C TYR A 414 13.46 -10.94 15.40
N LEU A 415 14.42 -10.02 15.28
CA LEU A 415 14.13 -8.60 15.15
C LEU A 415 13.43 -8.32 13.82
N VAL A 416 12.28 -7.65 13.90
CA VAL A 416 11.52 -7.17 12.75
C VAL A 416 11.89 -5.72 12.48
N THR A 417 12.33 -5.42 11.26
CA THR A 417 12.81 -4.08 10.89
C THR A 417 11.72 -3.19 10.30
N ASP A 418 10.44 -3.51 10.48
CA ASP A 418 9.32 -2.72 9.94
C ASP A 418 9.27 -1.30 10.55
N PHE A 419 9.81 -1.11 11.76
CA PHE A 419 10.01 0.21 12.37
C PHE A 419 10.85 1.15 11.49
N THR A 420 11.76 0.63 10.66
CA THR A 420 12.59 1.44 9.74
C THR A 420 11.80 2.09 8.61
N ARG A 421 10.59 1.58 8.32
CA ARG A 421 9.70 2.04 7.24
C ARG A 421 8.71 3.12 7.70
N SER A 422 8.63 3.38 9.00
CA SER A 422 7.80 4.43 9.58
C SER A 422 8.70 5.51 10.15
N GLU A 423 8.64 6.73 9.60
CA GLU A 423 9.42 7.86 10.11
C GLU A 423 9.12 8.12 11.60
N ARG A 424 7.87 7.91 12.02
CA ARG A 424 7.46 8.10 13.42
C ARG A 424 8.08 7.09 14.38
N LEU A 425 8.29 5.84 13.96
CA LEU A 425 8.98 4.86 14.81
C LEU A 425 10.50 5.00 14.69
N ARG A 426 11.01 5.26 13.49
CA ARG A 426 12.44 5.35 13.20
C ARG A 426 13.10 6.55 13.89
N ASP A 427 12.40 7.69 13.92
CA ASP A 427 12.97 8.96 14.37
C ASP A 427 12.59 9.30 15.83
N ASP A 428 11.84 8.43 16.51
CA ASP A 428 11.47 8.59 17.93
C ASP A 428 12.53 7.96 18.84
N PRO A 429 13.23 8.76 19.68
CA PRO A 429 14.25 8.26 20.61
C PRO A 429 13.71 7.23 21.60
N ALA A 430 12.46 7.36 22.05
CA ALA A 430 11.87 6.42 23.01
C ALA A 430 11.74 5.02 22.40
N VAL A 431 11.41 4.92 21.10
CA VAL A 431 11.35 3.64 20.39
C VAL A 431 12.74 3.00 20.30
N MET A 432 13.78 3.80 20.03
CA MET A 432 15.16 3.30 19.98
C MET A 432 15.66 2.83 21.34
N ASP A 433 15.30 3.53 22.42
CA ASP A 433 15.60 3.13 23.79
C ASP A 433 14.89 1.83 24.17
N ILE A 434 13.63 1.67 23.77
CA ILE A 434 12.86 0.43 23.95
C ILE A 434 13.52 -0.73 23.17
N LEU A 435 13.90 -0.54 21.91
CA LEU A 435 14.58 -1.57 21.11
C LEU A 435 15.93 -1.97 21.72
N ALA A 436 16.69 -0.99 22.23
CA ALA A 436 17.92 -1.26 22.97
C ALA A 436 17.66 -2.04 24.27
N GLN A 437 16.57 -1.73 24.98
CA GLN A 437 16.17 -2.47 26.17
C GLN A 437 15.75 -3.91 25.86
N VAL A 438 14.90 -4.11 24.85
CA VAL A 438 14.46 -5.43 24.37
C VAL A 438 15.67 -6.27 23.95
N SER A 439 16.62 -5.68 23.22
CA SER A 439 17.86 -6.34 22.82
C SER A 439 18.70 -6.82 24.01
N ARG A 440 18.68 -6.11 25.14
CA ARG A 440 19.45 -6.49 26.35
C ARG A 440 18.72 -7.50 27.23
N GLU A 441 17.40 -7.35 27.37
CA GLU A 441 16.63 -8.08 28.38
C GLU A 441 15.88 -9.31 27.82
N ILE A 442 15.53 -9.30 26.54
CA ILE A 442 14.89 -10.44 25.84
C ILE A 442 15.90 -11.08 24.88
N GLY A 443 16.64 -10.27 24.13
CA GLY A 443 17.65 -10.73 23.17
C GLY A 443 17.07 -11.11 21.80
N PHE A 444 17.90 -10.95 20.78
CA PHE A 444 17.60 -11.32 19.40
C PHE A 444 18.67 -12.28 18.87
N ASP A 445 18.24 -13.36 18.23
CA ASP A 445 19.12 -14.31 17.56
C ASP A 445 19.40 -13.86 16.13
N ARG A 446 18.35 -13.36 15.45
CA ARG A 446 18.39 -12.98 14.02
C ARG A 446 17.70 -11.65 13.78
N VAL A 447 18.02 -11.02 12.66
CA VAL A 447 17.32 -9.81 12.19
C VAL A 447 16.90 -9.98 10.74
N ARG A 448 15.70 -9.50 10.42
CA ARG A 448 15.16 -9.49 9.06
C ARG A 448 15.55 -8.18 8.39
N VAL A 449 16.45 -8.23 7.39
CA VAL A 449 16.96 -7.05 6.69
C VAL A 449 16.53 -7.09 5.22
N TRP A 450 16.15 -5.94 4.69
CA TRP A 450 15.81 -5.79 3.27
C TRP A 450 17.09 -5.56 2.47
N GLU A 451 17.52 -6.55 1.71
CA GLU A 451 18.67 -6.47 0.80
C GLU A 451 18.21 -6.06 -0.61
N ARG A 452 19.00 -5.21 -1.27
CA ARG A 452 18.78 -4.91 -2.69
C ARG A 452 19.44 -6.01 -3.53
N VAL A 453 18.67 -6.64 -4.40
CA VAL A 453 19.14 -7.66 -5.34
C VAL A 453 19.00 -7.11 -6.76
N ASP A 454 19.97 -7.38 -7.64
CA ASP A 454 20.08 -6.85 -9.02
C ASP A 454 18.74 -6.43 -9.66
N GLY A 455 18.63 -5.13 -9.94
CA GLY A 455 17.39 -4.43 -10.26
C GLY A 455 16.74 -3.76 -9.04
N ASP A 456 15.56 -3.15 -9.21
CA ASP A 456 14.79 -2.55 -8.10
C ASP A 456 14.11 -3.58 -7.17
N ARG A 457 14.59 -4.83 -7.15
CA ARG A 457 14.02 -5.90 -6.30
C ARG A 457 14.66 -5.86 -4.92
N GLN A 458 13.83 -5.87 -3.89
CA GLN A 458 14.25 -6.06 -2.50
C GLN A 458 13.93 -7.48 -2.06
N LEU A 459 14.90 -8.18 -1.48
CA LEU A 459 14.73 -9.50 -0.87
C LEU A 459 14.82 -9.34 0.66
N LEU A 460 13.97 -10.06 1.39
CA LEU A 460 14.01 -10.07 2.85
C LEU A 460 14.91 -11.21 3.33
N SER A 461 16.12 -10.86 3.76
CA SER A 461 17.13 -11.81 4.26
C SER A 461 17.11 -11.86 5.79
N ALA A 462 17.47 -13.00 6.36
CA ALA A 462 17.59 -13.17 7.82
C ALA A 462 19.05 -13.48 8.20
N ILE A 463 19.73 -12.52 8.81
CA ILE A 463 21.13 -12.63 9.23
C ILE A 463 21.25 -12.76 10.75
N PRO A 464 22.37 -13.29 11.29
CA PRO A 464 22.62 -13.30 12.73
C PRO A 464 22.59 -11.87 13.29
N PHE A 465 21.87 -11.65 14.39
CA PHE A 465 21.74 -10.31 14.99
C PHE A 465 23.09 -9.78 15.47
N ALA A 466 23.97 -10.67 15.96
CA ALA A 466 25.33 -10.32 16.37
C ALA A 466 26.21 -9.77 15.24
N GLU A 467 25.93 -10.12 13.99
CA GLU A 467 26.68 -9.70 12.80
C GLU A 467 26.07 -8.46 12.13
N TRP A 468 24.86 -8.04 12.55
CA TRP A 468 24.19 -6.90 11.96
C TRP A 468 24.87 -5.59 12.37
N GLU A 469 25.17 -4.76 11.37
CA GLU A 469 25.79 -3.44 11.56
C GLU A 469 24.92 -2.47 12.37
N ASN A 470 23.61 -2.74 12.48
CA ASN A 470 22.61 -2.00 13.25
C ASN A 470 22.88 -0.48 13.32
N PRO A 471 22.37 0.33 12.38
CA PRO A 471 22.56 1.78 12.43
C PRO A 471 21.58 2.49 13.38
N HIS A 472 20.65 1.79 14.02
CA HIS A 472 19.44 2.39 14.59
C HIS A 472 19.51 2.62 16.11
N PHE A 473 19.87 1.61 16.89
CA PHE A 473 19.84 1.66 18.36
C PHE A 473 21.04 0.96 18.97
N ALA A 474 21.40 1.30 20.21
CA ALA A 474 22.52 0.69 20.90
C ALA A 474 22.22 -0.78 21.25
N SER A 475 22.90 -1.72 20.58
CA SER A 475 22.78 -3.16 20.82
C SER A 475 24.03 -3.79 21.43
N SER A 476 25.16 -3.06 21.47
CA SER A 476 26.45 -3.59 21.91
C SER A 476 26.84 -4.90 21.21
N THR A 477 26.39 -5.09 19.97
CA THR A 477 26.69 -6.29 19.18
C THR A 477 28.01 -6.13 18.41
N PRO A 478 28.73 -7.23 18.12
CA PRO A 478 29.97 -7.17 17.34
C PRO A 478 29.82 -6.43 16.00
N GLY A 479 28.75 -6.65 15.26
CA GLY A 479 28.47 -5.97 13.98
C GLY A 479 28.34 -4.45 14.12
N ARG A 480 27.60 -3.98 15.13
CA ARG A 480 27.43 -2.55 15.40
C ARG A 480 28.72 -1.89 15.88
N ILE A 481 29.43 -2.54 16.80
CA ILE A 481 30.72 -2.07 17.31
C ILE A 481 31.72 -1.96 16.15
N ALA A 482 31.76 -2.95 15.25
CA ALA A 482 32.61 -2.92 14.06
C ALA A 482 32.26 -1.77 13.12
N ALA A 483 30.97 -1.58 12.81
CA ALA A 483 30.51 -0.48 11.96
C ALA A 483 30.85 0.90 12.54
N GLN A 484 30.63 1.10 13.84
CA GLN A 484 31.02 2.34 14.53
C GLN A 484 32.52 2.56 14.55
N TYR A 485 33.32 1.52 14.72
CA TYR A 485 34.77 1.60 14.68
C TYR A 485 35.28 1.96 13.28
N CYS A 486 34.74 1.35 12.22
CA CYS A 486 35.04 1.73 10.83
C CYS A 486 34.65 3.19 10.54
N ALA A 487 33.48 3.64 10.99
CA ALA A 487 33.06 5.04 10.85
C ALA A 487 34.02 6.00 11.58
N LEU A 488 34.45 5.65 12.80
CA LEU A 488 35.45 6.42 13.55
C LEU A 488 36.78 6.49 12.81
N LEU A 489 37.26 5.37 12.27
CA LEU A 489 38.50 5.32 11.50
C LEU A 489 38.44 6.18 10.24
N HIS A 490 37.31 6.16 9.52
CA HIS A 490 37.11 7.00 8.34
C HIS A 490 37.13 8.49 8.68
N GLU A 491 36.52 8.90 9.79
CA GLU A 491 36.57 10.29 10.27
C GLU A 491 37.98 10.71 10.72
N CYS A 492 38.76 9.80 11.31
CA CYS A 492 40.15 10.07 11.68
C CYS A 492 41.09 10.10 10.46
N TYR A 493 40.83 9.22 9.48
CA TYR A 493 41.64 9.00 8.29
C TYR A 493 40.74 8.79 7.07
N PRO A 494 40.43 9.87 6.32
CA PRO A 494 39.56 9.79 5.15
C PRO A 494 40.26 9.03 4.01
N LEU A 495 40.10 7.71 3.98
CA LEU A 495 40.62 6.84 2.94
C LEU A 495 39.54 6.57 1.88
N PRO A 496 39.90 6.36 0.60
CA PRO A 496 38.94 5.91 -0.41
C PRO A 496 38.39 4.56 0.00
N THR A 497 37.07 4.47 0.25
CA THR A 497 36.41 3.24 0.66
C THR A 497 35.45 2.79 -0.44
N ASP A 498 35.72 1.66 -1.08
CA ASP A 498 34.74 0.95 -1.89
C ASP A 498 33.95 -0.05 -1.02
N ALA A 499 32.73 -0.39 -1.44
CA ALA A 499 31.77 -1.14 -0.62
C ALA A 499 32.28 -2.56 -0.27
N GLU A 500 33.05 -3.19 -1.15
CA GLU A 500 33.64 -4.51 -0.91
C GLU A 500 34.72 -4.47 0.19
N THR A 501 35.58 -3.45 0.18
CA THR A 501 36.61 -3.26 1.21
C THR A 501 35.98 -2.91 2.56
N HIS A 502 34.92 -2.09 2.58
CA HIS A 502 34.20 -1.76 3.81
C HIS A 502 33.56 -2.99 4.46
N GLY A 503 32.87 -3.83 3.68
CA GLY A 503 32.29 -5.08 4.18
C GLY A 503 33.34 -6.08 4.69
N GLY A 504 34.48 -6.18 4.00
CA GLY A 504 35.61 -7.00 4.44
C GLY A 504 36.19 -6.58 5.79
N GLN A 505 36.38 -5.28 6.00
CA GLN A 505 36.90 -4.72 7.27
C GLN A 505 35.95 -4.98 8.45
N ILE A 506 34.64 -4.75 8.26
CA ILE A 506 33.62 -5.01 9.29
C ILE A 506 33.65 -6.49 9.69
N ALA A 507 33.71 -7.41 8.71
CA ALA A 507 33.75 -8.85 8.97
C ALA A 507 35.00 -9.28 9.76
N GLU A 508 36.16 -8.67 9.51
CA GLU A 508 37.39 -8.95 10.28
C GLU A 508 37.29 -8.47 11.73
N ILE A 509 36.73 -7.27 11.95
CA ILE A 509 36.56 -6.72 13.30
C ILE A 509 35.53 -7.54 14.08
N VAL A 510 34.42 -7.96 13.46
CA VAL A 510 33.43 -8.86 14.05
C VAL A 510 34.10 -10.16 14.53
N LYS A 511 34.91 -10.79 13.66
CA LYS A 511 35.65 -12.01 14.03
C LYS A 511 36.60 -11.80 15.19
N TYR A 512 37.30 -10.66 15.22
CA TYR A 512 38.19 -10.31 16.32
C TYR A 512 37.44 -10.16 17.64
N ILE A 513 36.33 -9.41 17.66
CA ILE A 513 35.49 -9.19 18.86
C ILE A 513 34.92 -10.53 19.35
N GLN A 514 34.39 -11.37 18.47
CA GLN A 514 33.86 -12.69 18.84
C GLN A 514 34.95 -13.63 19.37
N LYS A 515 36.16 -13.55 18.82
CA LYS A 515 37.29 -14.40 19.24
C LYS A 515 37.83 -14.01 20.62
N GLU A 516 38.07 -12.73 20.84
CA GLU A 516 38.69 -12.21 22.08
C GLU A 516 37.66 -11.83 23.15
N GLY A 517 36.38 -11.74 22.79
CA GLY A 517 35.28 -11.40 23.71
C GLY A 517 35.50 -10.07 24.43
N LYS A 518 35.12 -10.01 25.71
CA LYS A 518 35.32 -8.85 26.59
C LYS A 518 36.76 -8.31 26.58
N ARG A 519 37.77 -9.18 26.44
CA ARG A 519 39.18 -8.75 26.35
C ARG A 519 39.44 -7.94 25.09
N GLY A 520 38.91 -8.38 23.95
CA GLY A 520 39.02 -7.67 22.67
C GLY A 520 38.31 -6.32 22.70
N ALA A 521 37.11 -6.28 23.28
CA ALA A 521 36.37 -5.02 23.46
C ALA A 521 37.14 -4.01 24.33
N ASN A 522 37.75 -4.47 25.44
CA ASN A 522 38.60 -3.60 26.28
C ASN A 522 39.83 -3.08 25.52
N GLN A 523 40.46 -3.89 24.66
CA GLN A 523 41.58 -3.44 23.83
C GLN A 523 41.14 -2.40 22.79
N MET A 524 39.99 -2.60 22.16
CA MET A 524 39.41 -1.61 21.25
C MET A 524 39.06 -0.31 21.99
N ALA A 525 38.53 -0.38 23.21
CA ALA A 525 38.20 0.81 23.99
C ALA A 525 39.44 1.68 24.26
N LEU A 526 40.60 1.07 24.52
CA LEU A 526 41.87 1.80 24.65
C LEU A 526 42.29 2.49 23.33
N ALA A 527 42.12 1.81 22.19
CA ALA A 527 42.41 2.39 20.89
C ALA A 527 41.48 3.57 20.57
N VAL A 528 40.18 3.42 20.83
CA VAL A 528 39.16 4.46 20.66
C VAL A 528 39.45 5.68 21.54
N ALA A 529 39.83 5.46 22.80
CA ALA A 529 40.26 6.55 23.69
C ALA A 529 41.51 7.28 23.14
N GLY A 530 42.45 6.54 22.55
CA GLY A 530 43.62 7.11 21.88
C GLY A 530 43.25 7.99 20.68
N PHE A 531 42.30 7.56 19.84
CA PHE A 531 41.78 8.38 18.73
C PHE A 531 41.08 9.64 19.25
N GLY A 532 40.24 9.50 20.28
CA GLY A 532 39.59 10.65 20.93
C GLY A 532 40.60 11.67 21.46
N ALA A 533 41.68 11.22 22.09
CA ALA A 533 42.73 12.13 22.56
C ALA A 533 43.52 12.79 21.42
N THR A 534 43.84 12.03 20.37
CA THR A 534 44.63 12.50 19.22
C THR A 534 43.87 13.52 18.38
N PHE A 535 42.57 13.31 18.20
CA PHE A 535 41.68 14.18 17.41
C PHE A 535 40.71 14.93 18.32
N SER A 536 41.24 15.54 19.39
CA SER A 536 40.45 16.26 20.40
C SER A 536 39.66 17.45 19.83
N ASP A 537 40.16 18.09 18.79
CA ASP A 537 39.51 19.23 18.13
C ASP A 537 38.40 18.82 17.14
N ASN A 538 38.27 17.52 16.81
CA ASN A 538 37.25 17.04 15.88
C ASN A 538 35.99 16.56 16.61
N ALA A 539 34.93 17.39 16.57
CA ALA A 539 33.66 17.10 17.25
C ALA A 539 32.97 15.81 16.77
N ALA A 540 33.11 15.44 15.48
CA ALA A 540 32.55 14.20 14.95
C ALA A 540 33.26 12.97 15.54
N VAL A 541 34.60 13.03 15.60
CA VAL A 541 35.43 11.99 16.23
C VAL A 541 35.12 11.87 17.71
N GLN A 542 34.95 12.98 18.45
CA GLN A 542 34.58 12.95 19.87
C GLN A 542 33.22 12.27 20.10
N LYS A 543 32.23 12.57 19.26
CA LYS A 543 30.89 11.99 19.35
C LYS A 543 30.92 10.48 19.08
N LEU A 544 31.59 10.06 18.01
CA LEU A 544 31.72 8.64 17.64
C LEU A 544 32.52 7.87 18.69
N ALA A 545 33.65 8.41 19.17
CA ALA A 545 34.47 7.77 20.19
C ALA A 545 33.70 7.59 21.51
N SER A 546 32.95 8.61 21.95
CA SER A 546 32.14 8.54 23.17
C SER A 546 31.03 7.49 23.07
N SER A 547 30.32 7.46 21.94
CA SER A 547 29.27 6.46 21.68
C SER A 547 29.84 5.04 21.66
N LEU A 548 30.96 4.84 20.95
CA LEU A 548 31.59 3.53 20.81
C LEU A 548 32.17 3.03 22.13
N MET A 549 32.77 3.91 22.94
CA MET A 549 33.23 3.54 24.29
C MET A 549 32.08 3.06 25.19
N ALA A 550 30.90 3.68 25.08
CA ALA A 550 29.73 3.26 25.85
C ALA A 550 29.25 1.86 25.44
N GLU A 551 29.23 1.53 24.15
CA GLU A 551 28.86 0.19 23.66
C GLU A 551 29.91 -0.87 24.01
N LEU A 552 31.20 -0.54 23.87
CA LEU A 552 32.31 -1.43 24.25
C LEU A 552 32.30 -1.75 25.74
N ALA A 553 31.92 -0.80 26.61
CA ALA A 553 31.81 -1.02 28.04
C ALA A 553 30.66 -1.97 28.43
N GLN A 554 29.59 -2.01 27.61
CA GLN A 554 28.44 -2.89 27.82
C GLN A 554 28.67 -4.31 27.27
N TYR A 555 29.63 -4.49 26.36
CA TYR A 555 29.96 -5.80 25.80
C TYR A 555 30.67 -6.72 26.81
N ASN A 556 30.04 -7.86 27.14
CA ASN A 556 30.51 -8.76 28.18
C ASN A 556 30.62 -10.24 27.75
N GLU A 557 30.44 -10.55 26.46
CA GLU A 557 30.49 -11.93 25.97
C GLU A 557 31.90 -12.55 26.12
N PRO A 558 32.00 -13.83 26.51
CA PRO A 558 33.28 -14.52 26.61
C PRO A 558 33.87 -14.80 25.22
N GLY A 559 35.19 -14.68 25.08
CA GLY A 559 35.86 -14.97 23.82
C GLY A 559 35.86 -16.47 23.51
N LEU A 560 35.79 -16.84 22.23
CA LEU A 560 35.93 -18.23 21.79
C LEU A 560 37.21 -18.91 22.33
N ASP A 561 38.29 -18.14 22.46
CA ASP A 561 39.57 -18.62 23.01
C ASP A 561 39.51 -18.88 24.53
N GLU A 562 38.66 -18.16 25.28
CA GLU A 562 38.42 -18.41 26.71
C GLU A 562 37.53 -19.62 26.92
N VAL A 563 36.47 -19.77 26.12
CA VAL A 563 35.55 -20.92 26.16
C VAL A 563 36.29 -22.23 25.83
N GLN A 564 37.24 -22.20 24.89
CA GLN A 564 38.09 -23.37 24.59
C GLN A 564 39.06 -23.72 25.74
N ARG A 565 39.55 -22.73 26.50
CA ARG A 565 40.43 -22.95 27.65
C ARG A 565 39.69 -23.45 28.90
N GLN A 566 38.39 -23.15 29.02
CA GLN A 566 37.55 -23.56 30.15
C GLN A 566 36.91 -24.94 29.99
N LYS A 567 36.98 -25.59 28.81
CA LYS A 567 36.56 -27.00 28.68
C LYS A 567 37.43 -27.88 29.60
N PRO A 568 36.85 -28.68 30.51
CA PRO A 568 37.63 -29.51 31.42
C PRO A 568 38.49 -30.47 30.61
N LYS A 569 39.82 -30.46 30.84
CA LYS A 569 40.73 -31.46 30.29
C LYS A 569 40.20 -32.83 30.72
N HIS A 570 39.76 -33.62 29.75
CA HIS A 570 39.30 -34.99 29.95
C HIS A 570 40.34 -35.73 30.81
N LYS A 571 40.01 -36.06 32.06
CA LYS A 571 40.80 -36.99 32.85
C LYS A 571 40.83 -38.29 32.05
N LYS A 572 42.00 -38.69 31.56
CA LYS A 572 42.21 -40.03 31.03
C LYS A 572 42.02 -40.99 32.20
N SER A 573 41.01 -41.87 32.14
CA SER A 573 40.93 -43.01 33.04
C SER A 573 42.21 -43.84 32.90
N PRO A 574 42.88 -44.21 34.00
CA PRO A 574 43.99 -45.14 33.96
C PRO A 574 43.41 -46.54 34.10
N GLU A 575 43.10 -47.20 32.99
CA GLU A 575 42.96 -48.66 33.01
C GLU A 575 43.38 -49.25 31.67
N ARG A 576 44.09 -50.36 31.79
CA ARG A 576 44.93 -51.04 30.81
C ARG A 576 44.14 -52.12 30.08
#